data_AF-A0A483NUT0-F1
#
_entry.id   AF-A0A483NUT0-F1
#
_cell.length_a   1.000
_cell.length_b   1.000
_cell.length_c   1.000
_cell.angle_alpha   90.00
_cell.angle_beta   90.00
_cell.angle_gamma   90.00
#
_symmetry.space_group_name_H-M   'P 1'
#
loop_
_entity.id
_entity.type
_entity.pdbx_description
1 polymer ?
#
loop_
_entity_poly.entity_id
_entity_poly.type
_entity_poly.pdbx_seq_one_letter_code
_entity_poly.pdbx_strand_id
1 'polypeptide(L)'
;MRKYYSVLTEAGVNAFSAAAVTGVPVGFAAMAVGDGNGQQIQPDGSMTGLVNERYRGPLNNLVIVDPEKNIIRAEMVIPPQTGGFWIREAALYNDEGVCLAVANVADAYKPLLAEGSGRNQSIRVWIAVSDTASVELKSDNAAILASQEDLLRVKNDTKDYSDEQVSALEKVVIRNKKAADDAEASLSDSINRLKVYTDEQNETLDTTLRDVIAETVSSAIREAWEDDNPKGTVRFFSANVNPNTRWPWSRWVYTGENKSIRIASADGSDVGTTGGSDNVTLQKGNLPAVQINVTGETSEQTEQKLTTTRGGVHNHGGVAGKDDPWEIGGDVRQLFNPKELGVTDDAGEHAHEVTVPAHKHSTTGKTANLGEGKSFSVVEAHTLLMCWARVA
;
A
#
# COMPACT_ATOMS: atom_id res chain seq x y z
N MET A 1 -55.42 -25.23 87.62
CA MET A 1 -55.55 -26.41 86.73
C MET A 1 -56.03 -25.95 85.35
N ARG A 2 -55.58 -26.60 84.28
CA ARG A 2 -56.08 -26.31 82.92
C ARG A 2 -57.54 -26.80 82.82
N LYS A 3 -58.43 -25.98 82.25
CA LYS A 3 -59.87 -26.29 82.16
C LYS A 3 -60.17 -27.45 81.21
N TYR A 4 -59.40 -27.56 80.14
CA TYR A 4 -59.43 -28.67 79.18
C TYR A 4 -58.01 -29.16 78.96
N TYR A 5 -57.82 -30.47 78.99
CA TYR A 5 -56.51 -31.11 78.87
C TYR A 5 -56.67 -32.55 78.38
N SER A 6 -55.54 -33.14 78.01
CA SER A 6 -55.43 -34.55 77.63
C SER A 6 -54.36 -35.22 78.48
N VAL A 7 -54.49 -36.53 78.64
CA VAL A 7 -53.57 -37.38 79.39
C VAL A 7 -53.36 -38.67 78.59
N LEU A 8 -52.12 -39.16 78.55
CA LEU A 8 -51.82 -40.50 78.05
C LEU A 8 -52.34 -41.53 79.04
N THR A 9 -53.03 -42.54 78.54
CA THR A 9 -53.41 -43.68 79.37
C THR A 9 -52.16 -44.49 79.75
N GLU A 10 -52.26 -45.39 80.72
CA GLU A 10 -51.18 -46.34 81.03
C GLU A 10 -50.76 -47.14 79.80
N ALA A 11 -51.72 -47.55 78.97
CA ALA A 11 -51.45 -48.20 77.69
C ALA A 11 -50.70 -47.28 76.72
N GLY A 12 -51.04 -45.99 76.66
CA GLY A 12 -50.32 -44.99 75.89
C GLY A 12 -48.87 -44.82 76.34
N VAL A 13 -48.65 -44.65 77.64
CA VAL A 13 -47.30 -44.53 78.22
C VAL A 13 -46.45 -45.77 77.94
N ASN A 14 -47.04 -46.96 78.08
CA ASN A 14 -46.38 -48.22 77.79
C ASN A 14 -46.05 -48.37 76.29
N ALA A 15 -46.97 -47.98 75.40
CA ALA A 15 -46.76 -48.00 73.97
C ALA A 15 -45.58 -47.11 73.57
N PHE A 16 -45.50 -45.88 74.11
CA PHE A 16 -44.37 -44.98 73.85
C PHE A 16 -43.06 -45.47 74.47
N SER A 17 -43.12 -46.11 75.64
CA SER A 17 -41.92 -46.71 76.26
C SER A 17 -41.41 -47.90 75.45
N ALA A 18 -42.31 -48.73 74.92
CA ALA A 18 -41.97 -49.84 74.03
C ALA A 18 -41.43 -49.33 72.68
N ALA A 19 -41.99 -48.26 72.13
CA ALA A 19 -41.49 -47.63 70.91
C ALA A 19 -40.05 -47.15 71.07
N ALA A 20 -39.71 -46.54 72.22
CA ALA A 20 -38.35 -46.09 72.52
C ALA A 20 -37.32 -47.25 72.58
N VAL A 21 -37.74 -48.47 72.93
CA VAL A 21 -36.88 -49.65 73.00
C VAL A 21 -36.81 -50.40 71.67
N THR A 22 -37.95 -50.55 70.99
CA THR A 22 -38.10 -51.39 69.79
C THR A 22 -37.85 -50.62 68.49
N GLY A 23 -37.94 -49.29 68.52
CA GLY A 23 -37.88 -48.42 67.34
C GLY A 23 -39.15 -48.44 66.48
N VAL A 24 -40.20 -49.17 66.88
CA VAL A 24 -41.49 -49.21 66.18
C VAL A 24 -42.36 -48.05 66.67
N PRO A 25 -42.79 -47.11 65.81
CA PRO A 25 -43.62 -45.98 66.22
C PRO A 25 -44.98 -46.40 66.82
N VAL A 26 -45.49 -45.55 67.71
CA VAL A 26 -46.86 -45.65 68.23
C VAL A 26 -47.84 -45.17 67.18
N GLY A 27 -48.61 -46.11 66.64
CA GLY A 27 -49.63 -45.84 65.65
C GLY A 27 -50.94 -45.35 66.26
N PHE A 28 -51.44 -44.20 65.81
CA PHE A 28 -52.80 -43.74 66.08
C PHE A 28 -53.69 -43.95 64.86
N ALA A 29 -54.81 -44.62 65.04
CA ALA A 29 -55.72 -44.99 63.94
C ALA A 29 -57.07 -44.25 64.03
N ALA A 30 -57.65 -44.18 65.22
CA ALA A 30 -59.00 -43.67 65.41
C ALA A 30 -59.10 -42.68 66.57
N MET A 31 -60.09 -41.80 66.49
CA MET A 31 -60.55 -40.99 67.60
C MET A 31 -61.99 -41.35 67.92
N ALA A 32 -62.35 -41.35 69.21
CA ALA A 32 -63.74 -41.38 69.62
C ALA A 32 -64.11 -40.11 70.37
N VAL A 33 -65.40 -39.78 70.36
CA VAL A 33 -66.01 -38.72 71.16
C VAL A 33 -67.22 -39.23 71.93
N GLY A 34 -67.44 -38.64 73.09
CA GLY A 34 -68.51 -39.04 74.00
C GLY A 34 -69.15 -37.86 74.72
N ASP A 35 -70.28 -38.11 75.37
CA ASP A 35 -71.02 -37.09 76.12
C ASP A 35 -70.73 -37.10 77.63
N GLY A 36 -69.86 -37.98 78.11
CA GLY A 36 -69.50 -38.09 79.52
C GLY A 36 -70.68 -38.39 80.45
N ASN A 37 -71.73 -39.05 79.95
CA ASN A 37 -73.02 -39.22 80.63
C ASN A 37 -73.67 -37.89 81.06
N GLY A 38 -73.45 -36.83 80.28
CA GLY A 38 -73.99 -35.51 80.56
C GLY A 38 -73.19 -34.70 81.59
N GLN A 39 -72.00 -35.16 81.97
CA GLN A 39 -71.06 -34.44 82.84
C GLN A 39 -69.69 -34.25 82.16
N GLN A 40 -68.92 -33.25 82.63
CA GLN A 40 -67.54 -33.08 82.21
C GLN A 40 -66.67 -34.14 82.88
N ILE A 41 -65.82 -34.81 82.11
CA ILE A 41 -64.89 -35.81 82.64
C ILE A 41 -63.61 -35.14 83.17
N GLN A 42 -62.93 -35.82 84.09
CA GLN A 42 -61.54 -35.53 84.45
C GLN A 42 -60.67 -36.62 83.84
N PRO A 43 -59.93 -36.34 82.75
CA PRO A 43 -59.05 -37.31 82.12
C PRO A 43 -58.02 -37.86 83.12
N ASP A 44 -57.96 -39.18 83.23
CA ASP A 44 -57.04 -39.90 84.10
C ASP A 44 -56.28 -40.98 83.33
N GLY A 45 -55.03 -41.25 83.72
CA GLY A 45 -54.17 -42.24 83.08
C GLY A 45 -54.67 -43.67 83.20
N SER A 46 -55.48 -43.97 84.23
CA SER A 46 -56.08 -45.30 84.43
C SER A 46 -57.24 -45.60 83.46
N MET A 47 -57.73 -44.60 82.72
CA MET A 47 -58.84 -44.78 81.80
C MET A 47 -58.44 -45.67 80.62
N THR A 48 -59.30 -46.63 80.28
CA THR A 48 -59.11 -47.53 79.12
C THR A 48 -60.03 -47.18 77.94
N GLY A 49 -60.79 -46.09 78.05
CA GLY A 49 -61.76 -45.62 77.05
C GLY A 49 -62.60 -44.45 77.56
N LEU A 50 -63.58 -44.03 76.76
CA LEU A 50 -64.53 -42.97 77.12
C LEU A 50 -65.59 -43.45 78.13
N VAL A 51 -66.12 -42.51 78.93
CA VAL A 51 -67.20 -42.78 79.90
C VAL A 51 -68.50 -43.13 79.19
N ASN A 52 -68.82 -42.45 78.08
CA ASN A 52 -69.94 -42.78 77.21
C ASN A 52 -69.63 -42.40 75.76
N GLU A 53 -69.05 -43.35 75.02
CA GLU A 53 -68.72 -43.18 73.60
C GLU A 53 -69.99 -43.03 72.73
N ARG A 54 -70.05 -41.95 71.95
CA ARG A 54 -71.16 -41.66 71.03
C ARG A 54 -70.78 -41.86 69.57
N TYR A 55 -69.50 -41.67 69.23
CA TYR A 55 -68.99 -41.86 67.89
C TYR A 55 -67.50 -42.16 67.91
N ARG A 56 -67.07 -43.06 67.02
CA ARG A 56 -65.67 -43.34 66.71
C ARG A 56 -65.47 -43.33 65.22
N GLY A 57 -64.38 -42.74 64.77
CA GLY A 57 -64.01 -42.68 63.36
C GLY A 57 -62.50 -42.65 63.16
N PRO A 58 -62.03 -42.90 61.92
CA PRO A 58 -60.61 -42.82 61.59
C PRO A 58 -60.10 -41.38 61.74
N LEU A 59 -58.82 -41.22 62.02
CA LEU A 59 -58.18 -39.91 62.02
C LEU A 59 -58.11 -39.33 60.60
N ASN A 60 -58.51 -38.07 60.44
CA ASN A 60 -58.36 -37.32 59.18
C ASN A 60 -56.95 -36.75 59.04
N ASN A 61 -56.33 -36.34 60.15
CA ASN A 61 -54.99 -35.78 60.15
C ASN A 61 -54.29 -35.98 61.51
N LEU A 62 -52.97 -36.11 61.50
CA LEU A 62 -52.12 -36.15 62.68
C LEU A 62 -50.85 -35.36 62.37
N VAL A 63 -50.63 -34.28 63.10
CA VAL A 63 -49.49 -33.38 62.86
C VAL A 63 -48.74 -33.12 64.15
N ILE A 64 -47.41 -33.02 64.05
CA ILE A 64 -46.57 -32.50 65.12
C ILE A 64 -46.73 -30.98 65.10
N VAL A 65 -47.20 -30.40 66.20
CA VAL A 65 -47.49 -28.95 66.28
C VAL A 65 -46.41 -28.20 67.03
N ASP A 66 -45.80 -28.83 68.02
CA ASP A 66 -44.68 -28.27 68.77
C ASP A 66 -43.66 -29.40 69.02
N PRO A 67 -42.62 -29.53 68.17
CA PRO A 67 -41.62 -30.58 68.32
C PRO A 67 -40.78 -30.41 69.59
N GLU A 68 -40.54 -29.18 70.05
CA GLU A 68 -39.77 -28.90 71.26
C GLU A 68 -40.51 -29.33 72.54
N LYS A 69 -41.85 -29.26 72.52
CA LYS A 69 -42.71 -29.70 73.63
C LYS A 69 -43.30 -31.10 73.45
N ASN A 70 -42.90 -31.80 72.39
CA ASN A 70 -43.46 -33.09 71.99
C ASN A 70 -45.01 -33.11 71.94
N ILE A 71 -45.62 -32.09 71.33
CA ILE A 71 -47.08 -31.99 71.22
C ILE A 71 -47.54 -32.39 69.82
N ILE A 72 -48.42 -33.40 69.77
CA ILE A 72 -49.13 -33.80 68.56
C ILE A 72 -50.58 -33.30 68.59
N ARG A 73 -51.14 -33.07 67.41
CA ARG A 73 -52.55 -32.77 67.22
C ARG A 73 -53.17 -33.81 66.30
N ALA A 74 -54.07 -34.59 66.85
CA ALA A 74 -54.93 -35.49 66.11
C ALA A 74 -56.23 -34.78 65.74
N GLU A 75 -56.68 -34.96 64.50
CA GLU A 75 -57.94 -34.44 64.01
C GLU A 75 -58.80 -35.57 63.46
N MET A 76 -60.06 -35.62 63.89
CA MET A 76 -61.11 -36.43 63.30
C MET A 76 -62.22 -35.52 62.77
N VAL A 77 -62.78 -35.88 61.61
CA VAL A 77 -63.95 -35.20 61.06
C VAL A 77 -65.17 -36.11 61.29
N ILE A 78 -66.18 -35.58 61.97
CA ILE A 78 -67.48 -36.25 62.13
C ILE A 78 -68.38 -35.82 60.96
N PRO A 79 -68.85 -36.76 60.13
CA PRO A 79 -69.65 -36.45 58.95
C PRO A 79 -71.06 -35.95 59.31
N PRO A 80 -71.79 -35.27 58.40
CA PRO A 80 -73.10 -34.69 58.71
C PRO A 80 -74.16 -35.74 59.04
N GLN A 81 -74.01 -36.97 58.56
CA GLN A 81 -74.93 -38.09 58.78
C GLN A 81 -74.89 -38.63 60.22
N THR A 82 -73.87 -38.26 61.01
CA THR A 82 -73.69 -38.73 62.39
C THR A 82 -73.76 -37.57 63.37
N GLY A 83 -74.70 -37.61 64.32
CA GLY A 83 -74.96 -36.51 65.26
C GLY A 83 -76.12 -36.81 66.20
N GLY A 84 -76.70 -35.77 66.81
CA GLY A 84 -77.76 -35.89 67.81
C GLY A 84 -77.22 -36.07 69.23
N PHE A 85 -75.97 -35.64 69.49
CA PHE A 85 -75.31 -35.82 70.78
C PHE A 85 -74.39 -34.66 71.16
N TRP A 86 -74.19 -34.51 72.48
CA TRP A 86 -73.19 -33.63 73.04
C TRP A 86 -71.82 -34.29 73.00
N ILE A 87 -70.79 -33.48 72.79
CA ILE A 87 -69.39 -33.88 72.84
C ILE A 87 -68.76 -33.18 74.03
N ARG A 88 -68.17 -33.97 74.93
CA ARG A 88 -67.54 -33.53 76.19
C ARG A 88 -66.23 -34.24 76.48
N GLU A 89 -66.04 -35.41 75.90
CA GLU A 89 -64.82 -36.21 76.00
C GLU A 89 -64.37 -36.67 74.62
N ALA A 90 -63.06 -36.90 74.49
CA ALA A 90 -62.44 -37.45 73.31
C ALA A 90 -61.30 -38.41 73.69
N ALA A 91 -61.11 -39.46 72.91
CA ALA A 91 -60.05 -40.45 73.13
C ALA A 91 -59.38 -40.84 71.82
N LEU A 92 -58.09 -41.15 71.87
CA LEU A 92 -57.33 -41.68 70.75
C LEU A 92 -57.05 -43.17 70.93
N TYR A 93 -57.11 -43.91 69.82
CA TYR A 93 -56.95 -45.35 69.78
C TYR A 93 -55.95 -45.78 68.72
N ASN A 94 -55.25 -46.90 68.96
CA ASN A 94 -54.47 -47.59 67.94
C ASN A 94 -55.36 -48.45 67.01
N ASP A 95 -54.72 -49.12 66.05
CA ASP A 95 -55.31 -50.07 65.09
C ASP A 95 -55.96 -51.29 65.77
N GLU A 96 -55.48 -51.69 66.95
CA GLU A 96 -56.05 -52.76 67.77
C GLU A 96 -57.22 -52.31 68.67
N GLY A 97 -57.57 -51.02 68.65
CA GLY A 97 -58.66 -50.46 69.45
C GLY A 97 -58.31 -50.15 70.91
N VAL A 98 -57.02 -50.20 71.28
CA VAL A 98 -56.50 -49.84 72.61
C VAL A 98 -56.50 -48.32 72.77
N CYS A 99 -57.07 -47.83 73.88
CA CYS A 99 -57.10 -46.40 74.19
C CYS A 99 -55.71 -45.93 74.64
N LEU A 100 -55.10 -45.01 73.89
CA LEU A 100 -53.76 -44.48 74.17
C LEU A 100 -53.79 -43.12 74.85
N ALA A 101 -54.84 -42.33 74.64
CA ALA A 101 -54.98 -41.02 75.25
C ALA A 101 -56.44 -40.66 75.45
N VAL A 102 -56.73 -39.93 76.52
CA VAL A 102 -58.06 -39.40 76.84
C VAL A 102 -57.98 -37.89 77.06
N ALA A 103 -59.04 -37.17 76.71
CA ALA A 103 -59.13 -35.73 76.82
C ALA A 103 -60.54 -35.28 77.15
N ASN A 104 -60.65 -34.21 77.94
CA ASN A 104 -61.91 -33.49 78.05
C ASN A 104 -61.93 -32.34 77.04
N VAL A 105 -63.08 -32.10 76.46
CA VAL A 105 -63.30 -31.05 75.45
C VAL A 105 -64.45 -30.15 75.88
N ALA A 106 -64.47 -28.92 75.36
CA ALA A 106 -65.57 -27.99 75.64
C ALA A 106 -66.90 -28.55 75.12
N ASP A 107 -67.96 -28.36 75.89
CA ASP A 107 -69.31 -28.80 75.54
C ASP A 107 -69.69 -28.28 74.14
N ALA A 108 -69.88 -29.21 73.21
CA ALA A 108 -70.28 -28.90 71.85
C ALA A 108 -71.39 -29.85 71.39
N TYR A 109 -72.49 -29.31 70.86
CA TYR A 109 -73.54 -30.12 70.27
C TYR A 109 -73.25 -30.40 68.80
N LYS A 110 -73.23 -31.70 68.43
CA LYS A 110 -73.15 -32.15 67.03
C LYS A 110 -74.56 -32.45 66.53
N PRO A 111 -75.21 -31.56 65.74
CA PRO A 111 -76.53 -31.82 65.20
C PRO A 111 -76.53 -32.99 64.21
N LEU A 112 -77.64 -33.71 64.18
CA LEU A 112 -77.91 -34.74 63.17
C LEU A 112 -78.49 -34.09 61.90
N LEU A 113 -78.18 -34.61 60.71
CA LEU A 113 -78.71 -34.06 59.45
C LEU A 113 -80.26 -33.96 59.44
N ALA A 114 -80.95 -34.93 60.05
CA ALA A 114 -82.40 -34.94 60.18
C ALA A 114 -82.97 -33.76 60.99
N GLU A 115 -82.15 -33.10 61.81
CA GLU A 115 -82.50 -31.88 62.57
C GLU A 115 -82.38 -30.61 61.71
N GLY A 116 -82.10 -30.74 60.40
CA GLY A 116 -82.00 -29.63 59.46
C GLY A 116 -80.67 -28.86 59.51
N SER A 117 -79.72 -29.28 60.32
CA SER A 117 -78.41 -28.60 60.52
C SER A 117 -77.22 -29.56 60.46
N GLY A 118 -77.29 -30.61 59.63
CA GLY A 118 -76.17 -31.52 59.44
C GLY A 118 -74.95 -30.81 58.86
N ARG A 119 -73.85 -30.78 59.61
CA ARG A 119 -72.56 -30.20 59.19
C ARG A 119 -71.41 -31.15 59.52
N ASN A 120 -70.31 -31.05 58.79
CA ASN A 120 -69.03 -31.63 59.23
C ASN A 120 -68.58 -30.93 60.51
N GLN A 121 -68.11 -31.70 61.49
CA GLN A 121 -67.51 -31.15 62.70
C GLN A 121 -66.14 -31.77 62.92
N SER A 122 -65.10 -30.94 62.83
CA SER A 122 -63.74 -31.34 63.17
C SER A 122 -63.53 -31.31 64.68
N ILE A 123 -63.02 -32.40 65.23
CA ILE A 123 -62.58 -32.52 66.61
C ILE A 123 -61.06 -32.64 66.61
N ARG A 124 -60.41 -31.76 67.37
CA ARG A 124 -58.95 -31.68 67.47
C ARG A 124 -58.54 -31.92 68.91
N VAL A 125 -57.70 -32.92 69.12
CA VAL A 125 -57.14 -33.24 70.44
C VAL A 125 -55.63 -33.03 70.38
N TRP A 126 -55.12 -32.25 71.33
CA TRP A 126 -53.70 -31.96 71.48
C TRP A 126 -53.16 -32.80 72.61
N ILE A 127 -52.13 -33.61 72.37
CA ILE A 127 -51.57 -34.53 73.36
C ILE A 127 -50.06 -34.32 73.43
N ALA A 128 -49.54 -34.23 74.64
CA ALA A 128 -48.11 -34.30 74.90
C ALA A 128 -47.70 -35.77 74.96
N VAL A 129 -46.70 -36.14 74.15
CA VAL A 129 -46.12 -37.48 74.10
C VAL A 129 -44.69 -37.44 74.65
N SER A 130 -44.13 -38.60 74.99
CA SER A 130 -42.74 -38.65 75.46
C SER A 130 -41.72 -38.41 74.36
N ASP A 131 -42.07 -38.76 73.12
CA ASP A 131 -41.25 -38.52 71.93
C ASP A 131 -42.14 -38.42 70.68
N THR A 132 -42.02 -37.31 69.95
CA THR A 132 -42.76 -37.09 68.69
C THR A 132 -42.18 -37.84 67.50
N ALA A 133 -40.90 -38.25 67.55
CA ALA A 133 -40.28 -39.07 66.51
C ALA A 133 -40.85 -40.51 66.49
N SER A 134 -41.46 -40.93 67.59
CA SER A 134 -42.07 -42.25 67.77
C SER A 134 -43.59 -42.24 67.51
N VAL A 135 -44.11 -41.31 66.72
CA VAL A 135 -45.56 -41.18 66.41
C VAL A 135 -45.83 -41.45 64.94
N GLU A 136 -46.81 -42.31 64.65
CA GLU A 136 -47.26 -42.61 63.28
C GLU A 136 -48.78 -42.48 63.16
N LEU A 137 -49.23 -41.92 62.03
CA LEU A 137 -50.65 -41.95 61.64
C LEU A 137 -50.94 -43.26 60.91
N LYS A 138 -51.69 -44.17 61.54
CA LYS A 138 -52.16 -45.42 60.95
C LYS A 138 -53.62 -45.32 60.55
N SER A 139 -53.95 -44.38 59.68
CA SER A 139 -55.33 -44.17 59.22
C SER A 139 -55.55 -44.76 57.84
N ASP A 140 -56.41 -45.78 57.73
CA ASP A 140 -56.88 -46.37 56.47
C ASP A 140 -58.02 -45.56 55.84
N ASN A 141 -57.97 -44.22 55.94
CA ASN A 141 -59.03 -43.39 55.40
C ASN A 141 -58.87 -43.24 53.88
N ALA A 142 -59.84 -43.76 53.11
CA ALA A 142 -59.84 -43.69 51.64
C ALA A 142 -59.94 -42.26 51.09
N ALA A 143 -60.31 -41.27 51.91
CA ALA A 143 -60.39 -39.87 51.52
C ALA A 143 -59.94 -38.93 52.66
N ILE A 144 -58.82 -38.23 52.44
CA ILE A 144 -58.35 -37.15 53.33
C ILE A 144 -59.02 -35.85 52.90
N LEU A 145 -59.65 -35.14 53.84
CA LEU A 145 -60.24 -33.82 53.59
C LEU A 145 -59.21 -32.73 53.84
N ALA A 146 -58.76 -32.07 52.77
CA ALA A 146 -57.94 -30.86 52.83
C ALA A 146 -58.81 -29.61 53.01
N SER A 147 -58.36 -28.66 53.83
CA SER A 147 -59.07 -27.38 53.97
C SER A 147 -58.84 -26.49 52.73
N GLN A 148 -59.74 -25.54 52.50
CA GLN A 148 -59.51 -24.52 51.46
C GLN A 148 -58.22 -23.73 51.70
N GLU A 149 -57.86 -23.51 52.98
CA GLU A 149 -56.62 -22.86 53.38
C GLU A 149 -55.38 -23.67 52.96
N ASP A 150 -55.40 -25.00 53.14
CA ASP A 150 -54.30 -25.86 52.70
C ASP A 150 -54.10 -25.82 51.18
N LEU A 151 -55.20 -25.82 50.42
CA LEU A 151 -55.15 -25.73 48.96
C LEU A 151 -54.66 -24.37 48.49
N LEU A 152 -55.09 -23.29 49.14
CA LEU A 152 -54.63 -21.92 48.83
C LEU A 152 -53.14 -21.76 49.15
N ARG A 153 -52.66 -22.32 50.26
CA ARG A 153 -51.23 -22.33 50.59
C ARG A 153 -50.43 -23.01 49.49
N VAL A 154 -50.75 -24.26 49.15
CA VAL A 154 -50.04 -25.01 48.09
C VAL A 154 -50.08 -24.27 46.76
N LYS A 155 -51.23 -23.69 46.39
CA LYS A 155 -51.37 -22.92 45.16
C LYS A 155 -50.45 -21.70 45.15
N ASN A 156 -50.40 -20.94 46.24
CA ASN A 156 -49.55 -19.75 46.33
C ASN A 156 -48.07 -20.13 46.33
N ASP A 157 -47.67 -21.14 47.11
CA ASP A 157 -46.28 -21.62 47.13
C ASP A 157 -45.82 -22.08 45.74
N THR A 158 -46.69 -22.78 45.00
CA THR A 158 -46.41 -23.22 43.63
C THR A 158 -46.30 -22.04 42.66
N LYS A 159 -47.16 -21.04 42.81
CA LYS A 159 -47.13 -19.81 42.01
C LYS A 159 -45.84 -19.05 42.27
N ASP A 160 -45.49 -18.81 43.53
CA ASP A 160 -44.31 -18.06 43.93
C ASP A 160 -43.04 -18.75 43.42
N TYR A 161 -42.95 -20.08 43.54
CA TYR A 161 -41.87 -20.85 42.94
C TYR A 161 -41.79 -20.67 41.42
N SER A 162 -42.93 -20.73 40.71
CA SER A 162 -42.97 -20.56 39.26
C SER A 162 -42.53 -19.16 38.84
N ASP A 163 -43.01 -18.13 39.54
CA ASP A 163 -42.65 -16.73 39.29
C ASP A 163 -41.14 -16.49 39.56
N GLU A 164 -40.57 -17.12 40.60
CA GLU A 164 -39.14 -17.09 40.88
C GLU A 164 -38.32 -17.75 39.75
N GLN A 165 -38.72 -18.93 39.29
CA GLN A 165 -38.05 -19.62 38.18
C GLN A 165 -38.10 -18.81 36.88
N VAL A 166 -39.25 -18.20 36.56
CA VAL A 166 -39.41 -17.35 35.37
C VAL A 166 -38.50 -16.12 35.48
N SER A 167 -38.47 -15.44 36.62
CA SER A 167 -37.60 -14.28 36.84
C SER A 167 -36.11 -14.64 36.73
N ALA A 168 -35.71 -15.81 37.25
CA ALA A 168 -34.34 -16.30 37.11
C ALA A 168 -33.99 -16.57 35.64
N LEU A 169 -34.91 -17.18 34.88
CA LEU A 169 -34.72 -17.46 33.47
C LEU A 169 -34.64 -16.18 32.63
N GLU A 170 -35.49 -15.18 32.88
CA GLU A 170 -35.45 -13.88 32.21
C GLU A 170 -34.08 -13.21 32.38
N LYS A 171 -33.51 -13.24 33.60
CA LYS A 171 -32.16 -12.70 33.85
C LYS A 171 -31.08 -13.44 33.06
N VAL A 172 -31.22 -14.75 32.87
CA VAL A 172 -30.30 -15.54 32.04
C VAL A 172 -30.45 -15.15 30.57
N VAL A 173 -31.67 -15.05 30.05
CA VAL A 173 -31.94 -14.64 28.67
C VAL A 173 -31.37 -13.26 28.37
N ILE A 174 -31.58 -12.29 29.27
CA ILE A 174 -31.04 -10.93 29.13
C ILE A 174 -29.51 -10.95 29.12
N ARG A 175 -28.87 -11.68 30.04
CA ARG A 175 -27.40 -11.81 30.09
C ARG A 175 -26.85 -12.45 28.81
N ASN A 176 -27.48 -13.52 28.33
CA ASN A 176 -27.05 -14.21 27.12
C ASN A 176 -27.23 -13.33 25.87
N LYS A 177 -28.33 -12.59 25.78
CA LYS A 177 -28.55 -11.62 24.69
C LYS A 177 -27.49 -10.54 24.69
N LYS A 178 -27.20 -9.95 25.85
CA LYS A 178 -26.12 -8.95 25.98
C LYS A 178 -24.76 -9.53 25.58
N ALA A 179 -24.43 -10.75 26.04
CA ALA A 179 -23.17 -11.40 25.69
C ALA A 179 -23.06 -11.68 24.17
N ALA A 180 -24.17 -12.04 23.52
CA ALA A 180 -24.22 -12.21 22.07
C ALA A 180 -24.00 -10.87 21.33
N ASP A 181 -24.66 -9.80 21.78
CA ASP A 181 -24.50 -8.46 21.20
C ASP A 181 -23.07 -7.93 21.37
N ASP A 182 -22.48 -8.12 22.55
CA ASP A 182 -21.08 -7.75 22.83
C ASP A 182 -20.10 -8.56 21.94
N ALA A 183 -20.38 -9.86 21.71
CA ALA A 183 -19.57 -10.72 20.85
C ALA A 183 -19.66 -10.31 19.36
N GLU A 184 -20.85 -9.96 18.89
CA GLU A 184 -21.06 -9.45 17.52
C GLU A 184 -20.32 -8.13 17.28
N ALA A 185 -20.37 -7.21 18.26
CA ALA A 185 -19.62 -5.96 18.22
C ALA A 185 -18.10 -6.21 18.18
N SER A 186 -17.59 -7.12 19.03
CA SER A 186 -16.17 -7.49 19.06
C SER A 186 -15.68 -8.14 17.76
N LEU A 187 -16.52 -9.00 17.16
CA LEU A 187 -16.22 -9.62 15.87
C LEU A 187 -16.19 -8.56 14.76
N SER A 188 -17.15 -7.65 14.74
CA SER A 188 -17.22 -6.56 13.76
C SER A 188 -16.00 -5.63 13.82
N ASP A 189 -15.58 -5.26 15.03
CA ASP A 189 -14.37 -4.46 15.26
C ASP A 189 -13.10 -5.19 14.80
N SER A 190 -13.00 -6.50 15.06
CA SER A 190 -11.89 -7.34 14.60
C SER A 190 -11.84 -7.48 13.08
N ILE A 191 -13.00 -7.63 12.42
CA ILE A 191 -13.11 -7.64 10.95
C ILE A 191 -12.65 -6.30 10.36
N ASN A 192 -13.03 -5.18 10.96
CA ASN A 192 -12.61 -3.85 10.48
C ASN A 192 -11.11 -3.65 10.61
N ARG A 193 -10.50 -4.04 11.74
CA ARG A 193 -9.03 -4.02 11.89
C ARG A 193 -8.32 -4.86 10.82
N LEU A 194 -8.84 -6.05 10.53
CA LEU A 194 -8.26 -6.93 9.51
C LEU A 194 -8.36 -6.34 8.09
N LYS A 195 -9.48 -5.67 7.77
CA LYS A 195 -9.63 -4.95 6.50
C LYS A 195 -8.61 -3.83 6.36
N VAL A 196 -8.49 -2.96 7.38
CA VAL A 196 -7.50 -1.87 7.39
C VAL A 196 -6.09 -2.41 7.19
N TYR A 197 -5.71 -3.46 7.95
CA TYR A 197 -4.40 -4.09 7.79
C TYR A 197 -4.18 -4.63 6.36
N THR A 198 -5.20 -5.28 5.79
CA THR A 198 -5.10 -5.84 4.42
C THR A 198 -4.95 -4.72 3.38
N ASP A 199 -5.68 -3.63 3.52
CA ASP A 199 -5.61 -2.49 2.62
C ASP A 199 -4.22 -1.82 2.70
N GLU A 200 -3.68 -1.61 3.91
CA GLU A 200 -2.32 -1.08 4.13
C GLU A 200 -1.24 -1.99 3.52
N GLN A 201 -1.36 -3.31 3.69
CA GLN A 201 -0.42 -4.26 3.08
C GLN A 201 -0.50 -4.25 1.55
N ASN A 202 -1.71 -4.14 0.98
CA ASN A 202 -1.88 -4.08 -0.47
C ASN A 202 -1.31 -2.79 -1.06
N GLU A 203 -1.50 -1.64 -0.41
CA GLU A 203 -0.92 -0.37 -0.83
C GLU A 203 0.62 -0.40 -0.74
N THR A 204 1.15 -0.94 0.36
CA THR A 204 2.60 -1.12 0.55
C THR A 204 3.18 -2.05 -0.52
N LEU A 205 2.51 -3.15 -0.83
CA LEU A 205 2.94 -4.09 -1.86
C LEU A 205 2.92 -3.46 -3.25
N ASP A 206 1.84 -2.74 -3.60
CA ASP A 206 1.71 -2.07 -4.90
C ASP A 206 2.77 -0.98 -5.09
N THR A 207 3.00 -0.14 -4.07
CA THR A 207 4.03 0.90 -4.11
C THR A 207 5.44 0.31 -4.18
N THR A 208 5.78 -0.60 -3.28
CA THR A 208 7.11 -1.23 -3.25
C THR A 208 7.40 -1.99 -4.54
N LEU A 209 6.43 -2.75 -5.07
CA LEU A 209 6.62 -3.49 -6.30
C LEU A 209 6.76 -2.56 -7.51
N ARG A 210 5.97 -1.48 -7.58
CA ARG A 210 6.10 -0.48 -8.65
C ARG A 210 7.47 0.19 -8.62
N ASP A 211 7.94 0.60 -7.45
CA ASP A 211 9.24 1.26 -7.30
C ASP A 211 10.39 0.33 -7.66
N VAL A 212 10.37 -0.91 -7.16
CA VAL A 212 11.39 -1.92 -7.50
C VAL A 212 11.38 -2.24 -8.99
N ILE A 213 10.22 -2.40 -9.61
CA ILE A 213 10.11 -2.65 -11.06
C ILE A 213 10.62 -1.43 -11.83
N ALA A 214 10.20 -0.21 -11.46
CA ALA A 214 10.62 1.01 -12.13
C ALA A 214 12.13 1.22 -12.04
N GLU A 215 12.72 0.98 -10.87
CA GLU A 215 14.17 1.05 -10.64
C GLU A 215 14.90 -0.02 -11.47
N THR A 216 14.43 -1.26 -11.41
CA THR A 216 15.06 -2.38 -12.14
C THR A 216 15.02 -2.16 -13.65
N VAL A 217 13.87 -1.73 -14.20
CA VAL A 217 13.72 -1.42 -15.62
C VAL A 217 14.59 -0.22 -16.01
N SER A 218 14.62 0.83 -15.19
CA SER A 218 15.46 2.01 -15.46
C SER A 218 16.95 1.65 -15.45
N SER A 219 17.37 0.80 -14.52
CA SER A 219 18.75 0.31 -14.45
C SER A 219 19.10 -0.55 -15.66
N ALA A 220 18.24 -1.48 -16.06
CA ALA A 220 18.47 -2.33 -17.23
C ALA A 220 18.54 -1.52 -18.53
N ILE A 221 17.66 -0.53 -18.71
CA ILE A 221 17.71 0.38 -19.86
C ILE A 221 19.00 1.19 -19.85
N ARG A 222 19.45 1.65 -18.67
CA ARG A 222 20.70 2.41 -18.54
C ARG A 222 21.90 1.53 -18.87
N GLU A 223 21.98 0.32 -18.34
CA GLU A 223 23.07 -0.62 -18.65
C GLU A 223 23.14 -0.95 -20.15
N ALA A 224 22.01 -1.29 -20.76
CA ALA A 224 21.95 -1.54 -22.20
C ALA A 224 22.39 -0.31 -23.03
N TRP A 225 22.04 0.89 -22.59
CA TRP A 225 22.50 2.12 -23.22
C TRP A 225 24.01 2.34 -23.04
N GLU A 226 24.55 2.08 -21.85
CA GLU A 226 25.98 2.18 -21.55
C GLU A 226 26.80 1.22 -22.42
N ASP A 227 26.32 -0.01 -22.62
CA ASP A 227 26.93 -1.03 -23.49
C ASP A 227 26.91 -0.64 -24.97
N ASP A 228 25.85 0.00 -25.46
CA ASP A 228 25.76 0.54 -26.84
C ASP A 228 26.61 1.82 -27.01
N ASN A 229 26.94 2.50 -25.92
CA ASN A 229 27.59 3.81 -25.94
C ASN A 229 28.88 3.84 -25.13
N PRO A 230 29.83 2.91 -25.24
CA PRO A 230 31.01 2.90 -24.38
C PRO A 230 31.79 4.22 -24.49
N LYS A 231 32.51 4.60 -23.42
CA LYS A 231 33.37 5.79 -23.42
C LYS A 231 34.35 5.74 -24.60
N GLY A 232 34.47 6.85 -25.33
CA GLY A 232 35.23 6.92 -26.59
C GLY A 232 34.38 6.75 -27.85
N THR A 233 33.11 6.35 -27.73
CA THR A 233 32.18 6.27 -28.88
C THR A 233 31.94 7.65 -29.49
N VAL A 234 31.86 7.71 -30.82
CA VAL A 234 31.47 8.90 -31.58
C VAL A 234 30.12 8.66 -32.25
N ARG A 235 29.19 9.62 -32.15
CA ARG A 235 27.88 9.57 -32.83
C ARG A 235 27.67 10.80 -33.72
N PHE A 236 27.04 10.55 -34.87
CA PHE A 236 26.57 11.58 -35.79
C PHE A 236 25.06 11.73 -35.69
N PHE A 237 24.56 12.96 -35.61
CA PHE A 237 23.14 13.27 -35.61
C PHE A 237 22.80 14.15 -36.82
N SER A 238 21.76 13.77 -37.56
CA SER A 238 21.22 14.56 -38.67
C SER A 238 20.36 15.74 -38.23
N ALA A 239 20.15 15.89 -36.92
CA ALA A 239 19.43 17.01 -36.31
C ALA A 239 20.30 17.67 -35.23
N ASN A 240 19.92 18.89 -34.85
CA ASN A 240 20.57 19.61 -33.75
C ASN A 240 20.22 18.98 -32.39
N VAL A 241 20.90 17.88 -32.07
CA VAL A 241 20.77 17.14 -30.82
C VAL A 241 21.99 17.41 -29.96
N ASN A 242 21.76 17.75 -28.70
CA ASN A 242 22.79 17.75 -27.66
C ASN A 242 22.65 16.48 -26.80
N PRO A 243 23.55 15.50 -26.94
CA PRO A 243 23.53 14.26 -26.17
C PRO A 243 23.57 14.47 -24.65
N ASN A 244 24.18 15.55 -24.16
CA ASN A 244 24.22 15.86 -22.73
C ASN A 244 22.85 16.25 -22.17
N THR A 245 21.95 16.78 -23.00
CA THR A 245 20.56 17.05 -22.61
C THR A 245 19.71 15.79 -22.74
N ARG A 246 19.97 14.98 -23.77
CA ARG A 246 19.19 13.77 -24.04
C ARG A 246 19.51 12.62 -23.07
N TRP A 247 20.77 12.51 -22.65
CA TRP A 247 21.28 11.48 -21.73
C TRP A 247 22.12 12.15 -20.64
N PRO A 248 21.48 12.78 -19.63
CA PRO A 248 22.15 13.60 -18.62
C PRO A 248 23.13 12.85 -17.73
N TRP A 249 23.00 11.52 -17.65
CA TRP A 249 23.91 10.65 -16.90
C TRP A 249 25.24 10.37 -17.62
N SER A 250 25.40 10.88 -18.84
CA SER A 250 26.60 10.72 -19.66
C SER A 250 27.20 12.09 -20.00
N ARG A 251 28.45 12.10 -20.48
CA ARG A 251 29.13 13.32 -20.89
C ARG A 251 29.69 13.19 -22.30
N TRP A 252 29.36 14.17 -23.13
CA TRP A 252 29.72 14.25 -24.53
C TRP A 252 30.38 15.59 -24.86
N VAL A 253 31.36 15.56 -25.75
CA VAL A 253 32.07 16.73 -26.26
C VAL A 253 31.81 16.87 -27.75
N TYR A 254 31.45 18.07 -28.18
CA TYR A 254 31.28 18.38 -29.59
C TYR A 254 32.65 18.39 -30.29
N THR A 255 32.80 17.67 -31.40
CA THR A 255 34.12 17.43 -32.01
C THR A 255 34.61 18.59 -32.88
N GLY A 256 33.77 19.59 -33.11
CA GLY A 256 34.04 20.78 -33.93
C GLY A 256 33.32 20.75 -35.28
N GLU A 257 33.41 21.86 -36.00
CA GLU A 257 32.67 22.13 -37.24
C GLU A 257 33.55 21.94 -38.48
N ASN A 258 32.93 21.58 -39.61
CA ASN A 258 33.58 21.48 -40.93
C ASN A 258 34.84 20.61 -40.93
N LYS A 259 34.78 19.44 -40.27
CA LYS A 259 35.87 18.47 -40.22
C LYS A 259 35.48 17.19 -40.94
N SER A 260 36.40 16.66 -41.75
CA SER A 260 36.31 15.31 -42.30
C SER A 260 36.96 14.31 -41.34
N ILE A 261 36.34 13.14 -41.15
CA ILE A 261 36.82 12.11 -40.23
C ILE A 261 37.79 11.19 -40.95
N ARG A 262 38.93 10.92 -40.29
CA ARG A 262 39.97 10.01 -40.80
C ARG A 262 40.14 8.86 -39.83
N ILE A 263 40.51 7.70 -40.38
CA ILE A 263 40.85 6.52 -39.58
C ILE A 263 42.24 6.77 -39.01
N ALA A 264 42.36 6.65 -37.69
CA ALA A 264 43.61 6.73 -36.96
C ALA A 264 44.53 5.54 -37.28
N SER A 265 45.80 5.68 -36.94
CA SER A 265 46.76 4.58 -36.93
C SER A 265 46.27 3.43 -36.03
N ALA A 266 46.53 2.19 -36.44
CA ALA A 266 46.01 1.00 -35.76
C ALA A 266 46.48 0.85 -34.30
N ASP A 267 47.59 1.49 -33.93
CA ASP A 267 48.13 1.53 -32.57
C ASP A 267 47.50 2.62 -31.69
N GLY A 268 46.64 3.47 -32.26
CA GLY A 268 45.94 4.55 -31.59
C GLY A 268 46.80 5.78 -31.29
N SER A 269 48.05 5.83 -31.76
CA SER A 269 49.02 6.88 -31.41
C SER A 269 48.64 8.30 -31.87
N ASP A 270 47.82 8.41 -32.91
CA ASP A 270 47.37 9.67 -33.52
C ASP A 270 45.87 9.94 -33.31
N VAL A 271 45.18 9.16 -32.46
CA VAL A 271 43.76 9.36 -32.14
C VAL A 271 43.54 10.76 -31.55
N GLY A 272 42.58 11.49 -32.12
CA GLY A 272 42.20 12.83 -31.67
C GLY A 272 43.08 13.96 -32.22
N THR A 273 44.12 13.65 -33.00
CA THR A 273 44.88 14.68 -33.71
C THR A 273 44.02 15.40 -34.76
N THR A 274 44.26 16.69 -34.96
CA THR A 274 43.52 17.52 -35.93
C THR A 274 44.49 18.20 -36.88
N GLY A 275 44.12 18.31 -38.16
CA GLY A 275 44.91 19.02 -39.16
C GLY A 275 44.16 19.16 -40.49
N GLY A 276 44.81 19.79 -41.47
CA GLY A 276 44.22 20.12 -42.77
C GLY A 276 43.85 21.60 -42.90
N SER A 277 43.52 22.02 -44.13
CA SER A 277 43.04 23.35 -44.45
C SER A 277 42.11 23.29 -45.67
N ASP A 278 40.95 23.93 -45.56
CA ASP A 278 39.97 24.07 -46.63
C ASP A 278 40.40 25.03 -47.74
N ASN A 279 41.41 25.86 -47.45
CA ASN A 279 41.93 26.85 -48.38
C ASN A 279 43.41 26.60 -48.63
N VAL A 280 43.78 26.63 -49.90
CA VAL A 280 45.17 26.50 -50.36
C VAL A 280 45.55 27.72 -51.17
N THR A 281 46.75 28.24 -50.92
CA THR A 281 47.38 29.24 -51.77
C THR A 281 48.60 28.62 -52.40
N LEU A 282 48.64 28.56 -53.73
CA LEU A 282 49.81 28.05 -54.45
C LEU A 282 50.99 29.00 -54.24
N GLN A 283 52.07 28.45 -53.72
CA GLN A 283 53.35 29.13 -53.58
C GLN A 283 54.28 28.76 -54.72
N LYS A 284 55.34 29.56 -54.91
CA LYS A 284 56.36 29.32 -55.95
C LYS A 284 56.93 27.88 -55.89
N GLY A 285 57.11 27.32 -54.69
CA GLY A 285 57.59 25.95 -54.50
C GLY A 285 56.60 24.85 -54.90
N ASN A 286 55.32 25.17 -55.07
CA ASN A 286 54.30 24.23 -55.56
C ASN A 286 54.20 24.21 -57.10
N LEU A 287 54.84 25.16 -57.78
CA LEU A 287 54.82 25.25 -59.24
C LEU A 287 55.88 24.33 -59.84
N PRO A 288 55.62 23.69 -61.00
CA PRO A 288 56.64 22.94 -61.71
C PRO A 288 57.80 23.86 -62.10
N ALA A 289 59.00 23.30 -62.26
CA ALA A 289 60.14 24.04 -62.79
C ALA A 289 59.87 24.41 -64.25
N VAL A 290 59.64 25.70 -64.53
CA VAL A 290 59.46 26.21 -65.89
C VAL A 290 60.58 27.20 -66.20
N GLN A 291 61.38 26.91 -67.23
CA GLN A 291 62.33 27.85 -67.82
C GLN A 291 61.73 28.43 -69.10
N ILE A 292 61.13 29.62 -69.02
CA ILE A 292 60.72 30.37 -70.22
C ILE A 292 61.80 31.41 -70.51
N ASN A 293 62.76 31.04 -71.36
CA ASN A 293 63.72 31.99 -71.90
C ASN A 293 63.14 32.59 -73.18
N VAL A 294 62.92 33.90 -73.19
CA VAL A 294 62.59 34.63 -74.42
C VAL A 294 63.87 35.27 -74.93
N THR A 295 64.42 34.69 -75.99
CA THR A 295 65.61 35.21 -76.69
C THR A 295 65.24 35.48 -78.15
N GLY A 296 65.68 36.63 -78.67
CA GLY A 296 65.54 36.96 -80.09
C GLY A 296 66.77 37.70 -80.60
N GLU A 297 67.07 37.50 -81.87
CA GLU A 297 68.11 38.24 -82.59
C GLU A 297 67.49 38.85 -83.85
N THR A 298 67.92 40.07 -84.18
CA THR A 298 67.60 40.65 -85.50
C THR A 298 68.40 39.92 -86.58
N SER A 299 67.90 39.91 -87.82
CA SER A 299 68.73 39.51 -88.97
C SER A 299 70.01 40.34 -89.02
N GLU A 300 71.13 39.71 -89.38
CA GLU A 300 72.39 40.41 -89.57
C GLU A 300 72.28 41.37 -90.75
N GLN A 301 72.54 42.65 -90.50
CA GLN A 301 72.67 43.62 -91.58
C GLN A 301 74.08 43.45 -92.14
N THR A 302 74.18 43.14 -93.43
CA THR A 302 75.48 43.02 -94.11
C THR A 302 76.17 44.38 -94.14
N GLU A 303 77.49 44.38 -94.30
CA GLU A 303 78.28 45.60 -94.44
C GLU A 303 77.68 46.54 -95.50
N GLN A 304 77.58 47.82 -95.16
CA GLN A 304 77.06 48.85 -96.06
C GLN A 304 78.15 49.87 -96.35
N LYS A 305 78.40 50.11 -97.64
CA LYS A 305 79.26 51.19 -98.12
C LYS A 305 78.39 52.35 -98.55
N LEU A 306 78.53 53.47 -97.85
CA LEU A 306 77.80 54.69 -98.12
C LEU A 306 78.76 55.69 -98.74
N THR A 307 78.40 56.21 -99.90
CA THR A 307 79.22 57.19 -100.63
C THR A 307 78.60 58.57 -100.53
N THR A 308 79.41 59.60 -100.33
CA THR A 308 78.95 60.99 -100.38
C THR A 308 78.51 61.36 -101.80
N THR A 309 77.58 62.32 -101.94
CA THR A 309 77.19 62.85 -103.26
C THR A 309 78.36 63.54 -103.97
N ARG A 310 78.52 63.30 -105.27
CA ARG A 310 79.52 63.98 -106.13
C ARG A 310 79.06 65.43 -106.39
N GLY A 311 79.99 66.38 -106.32
CA GLY A 311 79.73 67.77 -106.70
C GLY A 311 80.97 68.65 -106.68
N GLY A 312 81.11 69.48 -107.71
CA GLY A 312 82.12 70.54 -107.81
C GLY A 312 83.28 70.20 -108.74
N VAL A 313 83.13 70.59 -110.02
CA VAL A 313 84.26 70.69 -110.94
C VAL A 313 85.12 71.86 -110.51
N HIS A 314 86.42 71.63 -110.31
CA HIS A 314 87.34 72.71 -110.00
C HIS A 314 88.63 72.59 -110.81
N ASN A 315 89.15 73.75 -111.23
CA ASN A 315 90.49 73.93 -111.75
C ASN A 315 91.31 74.80 -110.80
N HIS A 316 92.62 74.83 -111.05
CA HIS A 316 93.58 75.69 -110.37
C HIS A 316 94.19 76.68 -111.37
N GLY A 317 94.26 77.98 -111.01
CA GLY A 317 94.79 79.05 -111.88
C GLY A 317 96.30 79.29 -111.77
N GLY A 318 96.90 79.97 -112.75
CA GLY A 318 98.30 80.45 -112.70
C GLY A 318 99.25 79.98 -113.81
N VAL A 319 98.72 79.44 -114.92
CA VAL A 319 99.54 78.96 -116.07
C VAL A 319 99.58 80.00 -117.20
N ALA A 320 100.47 79.91 -118.20
CA ALA A 320 100.57 80.91 -119.29
C ALA A 320 99.40 80.84 -120.29
N GLY A 321 98.89 82.00 -120.76
CA GLY A 321 97.72 82.10 -121.63
C GLY A 321 97.94 81.72 -123.10
N LYS A 322 96.89 81.19 -123.74
CA LYS A 322 96.92 80.60 -125.09
C LYS A 322 96.37 81.50 -126.22
N ASP A 323 95.79 82.65 -125.89
CA ASP A 323 95.13 83.53 -126.86
C ASP A 323 96.02 84.74 -127.24
N ASP A 324 96.01 85.12 -128.53
CA ASP A 324 96.73 86.26 -129.16
C ASP A 324 98.29 86.26 -129.00
N PRO A 325 99.01 85.26 -129.55
CA PRO A 325 100.47 85.17 -129.40
C PRO A 325 101.22 86.10 -130.35
N TRP A 326 102.15 86.92 -129.84
CA TRP A 326 103.08 87.73 -130.65
C TRP A 326 104.51 87.14 -130.67
N GLU A 327 105.24 87.34 -131.78
CA GLU A 327 106.61 86.83 -131.98
C GLU A 327 107.64 87.76 -131.29
N ILE A 328 108.43 87.21 -130.36
CA ILE A 328 109.58 87.90 -129.76
C ILE A 328 110.82 87.49 -130.59
N GLY A 329 111.41 88.44 -131.32
CA GLY A 329 112.47 88.17 -132.30
C GLY A 329 113.73 87.49 -131.73
N GLY A 330 114.19 86.43 -132.42
CA GLY A 330 115.37 85.61 -132.14
C GLY A 330 115.28 84.26 -132.88
N ASP A 331 116.36 83.47 -132.92
CA ASP A 331 116.53 82.24 -133.76
C ASP A 331 115.63 81.03 -133.39
N VAL A 332 114.62 81.24 -132.53
CA VAL A 332 113.61 80.24 -132.14
C VAL A 332 112.23 80.90 -132.14
N ARG A 333 111.27 80.34 -132.89
CA ARG A 333 109.86 80.77 -132.89
C ARG A 333 109.12 80.23 -131.66
N GLN A 334 108.75 81.11 -130.73
CA GLN A 334 107.82 80.80 -129.64
C GLN A 334 106.62 81.76 -129.68
N LEU A 335 105.42 81.19 -129.59
CA LEU A 335 104.12 81.88 -129.67
C LEU A 335 103.33 81.64 -128.36
N PHE A 336 103.63 82.39 -127.30
CA PHE A 336 102.78 82.43 -126.09
C PHE A 336 102.82 83.83 -125.46
N ASN A 337 101.73 84.24 -124.81
CA ASN A 337 101.55 85.58 -124.24
C ASN A 337 101.72 85.56 -122.71
N PRO A 338 102.86 86.02 -122.16
CA PRO A 338 103.11 86.01 -120.71
C PRO A 338 102.38 87.12 -119.92
N LYS A 339 101.58 87.98 -120.57
CA LYS A 339 100.85 89.07 -119.91
C LYS A 339 99.49 88.65 -119.35
N GLU A 340 98.89 87.57 -119.86
CA GLU A 340 97.62 87.01 -119.38
C GLU A 340 97.79 85.54 -118.96
N LEU A 341 97.42 85.21 -117.71
CA LEU A 341 97.50 83.85 -117.15
C LEU A 341 96.22 83.05 -117.42
N GLY A 342 96.36 81.78 -117.79
CA GLY A 342 95.28 80.79 -117.92
C GLY A 342 95.08 79.90 -116.67
N VAL A 343 94.21 78.89 -116.82
CA VAL A 343 93.85 77.88 -115.81
C VAL A 343 94.26 76.47 -116.26
N THR A 344 94.46 75.57 -115.28
CA THR A 344 94.62 74.12 -115.52
C THR A 344 93.29 73.48 -115.94
N ASP A 345 93.36 72.28 -116.52
CA ASP A 345 92.14 71.55 -116.88
C ASP A 345 91.34 71.16 -115.64
N ASP A 346 90.02 71.21 -115.77
CA ASP A 346 89.07 70.83 -114.73
C ASP A 346 89.24 69.36 -114.31
N ALA A 347 89.57 69.12 -113.04
CA ALA A 347 89.50 67.79 -112.47
C ALA A 347 88.02 67.51 -112.16
N GLY A 348 87.39 66.65 -112.97
CA GLY A 348 85.96 66.33 -112.87
C GLY A 348 85.52 65.87 -111.47
N GLU A 349 84.21 65.81 -111.25
CA GLU A 349 83.61 65.53 -109.93
C GLU A 349 84.11 64.22 -109.29
N HIS A 350 84.34 64.19 -107.98
CA HIS A 350 84.67 62.96 -107.24
C HIS A 350 83.87 62.83 -105.93
N ALA A 351 83.91 61.65 -105.30
CA ALA A 351 83.20 61.33 -104.05
C ALA A 351 84.04 60.47 -103.09
N HIS A 352 83.61 60.39 -101.83
CA HIS A 352 84.23 59.62 -100.76
C HIS A 352 83.31 58.52 -100.24
N GLU A 353 83.87 57.37 -99.86
CA GLU A 353 83.14 56.21 -99.35
C GLU A 353 83.42 55.98 -97.85
N VAL A 354 82.38 55.63 -97.08
CA VAL A 354 82.44 55.21 -95.67
C VAL A 354 81.79 53.84 -95.52
N THR A 355 82.42 52.95 -94.77
CA THR A 355 81.95 51.56 -94.56
C THR A 355 81.36 51.40 -93.15
N VAL A 356 80.11 50.90 -93.07
CA VAL A 356 79.46 50.47 -91.83
C VAL A 356 79.55 48.94 -91.74
N PRO A 357 80.27 48.38 -90.75
CA PRO A 357 80.44 46.95 -90.62
C PRO A 357 79.13 46.20 -90.40
N ALA A 358 79.14 44.92 -90.77
CA ALA A 358 78.03 44.03 -90.45
C ALA A 358 77.78 43.97 -88.94
N HIS A 359 76.52 44.05 -88.54
CA HIS A 359 76.14 43.97 -87.13
C HIS A 359 74.73 43.40 -86.96
N LYS A 360 74.44 42.93 -85.74
CA LYS A 360 73.12 42.48 -85.30
C LYS A 360 72.87 42.93 -83.86
N HIS A 361 71.61 42.88 -83.45
CA HIS A 361 71.20 43.17 -82.08
C HIS A 361 70.52 41.96 -81.44
N SER A 362 70.80 41.73 -80.16
CA SER A 362 70.16 40.69 -79.34
C SER A 362 69.26 41.32 -78.27
N THR A 363 68.13 40.70 -77.98
CA THR A 363 67.25 41.09 -76.87
C THR A 363 66.90 39.90 -75.98
N THR A 364 66.69 40.20 -74.68
CA THR A 364 66.19 39.23 -73.70
C THR A 364 65.12 39.88 -72.82
N GLY A 365 64.18 39.09 -72.32
CA GLY A 365 63.09 39.59 -71.47
C GLY A 365 62.45 38.48 -70.62
N LYS A 366 61.62 38.90 -69.66
CA LYS A 366 60.77 38.01 -68.84
C LYS A 366 59.30 38.23 -69.17
N THR A 367 58.49 37.18 -69.07
CA THR A 367 57.03 37.27 -69.21
C THR A 367 56.39 37.86 -67.94
N ALA A 368 55.10 38.25 -68.03
CA ALA A 368 54.31 38.70 -66.89
C ALA A 368 54.15 37.61 -65.81
N ASN A 369 53.75 38.02 -64.60
CA ASN A 369 53.45 37.11 -63.50
C ASN A 369 52.29 36.18 -63.90
N LEU A 370 52.49 34.86 -63.80
CA LEU A 370 51.50 33.84 -64.19
C LEU A 370 50.42 33.58 -63.12
N GLY A 371 50.36 34.36 -62.04
CA GLY A 371 49.36 34.19 -60.99
C GLY A 371 49.30 35.36 -59.99
N GLU A 372 48.18 35.43 -59.26
CA GLU A 372 47.87 36.52 -58.30
C GLU A 372 48.00 36.11 -56.82
N GLY A 373 48.39 34.86 -56.55
CA GLY A 373 48.52 34.35 -55.17
C GLY A 373 47.19 34.25 -54.40
N LYS A 374 46.05 34.25 -55.10
CA LYS A 374 44.73 34.08 -54.48
C LYS A 374 44.57 32.66 -53.92
N SER A 375 43.97 32.57 -52.74
CA SER A 375 43.54 31.29 -52.19
C SER A 375 42.36 30.75 -52.99
N PHE A 376 42.28 29.42 -53.09
CA PHE A 376 41.10 28.73 -53.58
C PHE A 376 40.70 27.64 -52.60
N SER A 377 39.41 27.35 -52.60
CA SER A 377 38.84 26.30 -51.76
C SER A 377 39.12 24.93 -52.35
N VAL A 378 39.47 23.98 -51.48
CA VAL A 378 39.64 22.57 -51.81
C VAL A 378 38.61 21.69 -51.10
N VAL A 379 37.54 22.30 -50.58
CA VAL A 379 36.47 21.60 -49.86
C VAL A 379 35.69 20.69 -50.81
N GLU A 380 35.61 19.40 -50.48
CA GLU A 380 34.78 18.46 -51.22
C GLU A 380 33.27 18.73 -51.03
N ALA A 381 32.44 18.23 -51.95
CA ALA A 381 30.99 18.18 -51.72
C ALA A 381 30.68 17.29 -50.50
N HIS A 382 29.95 17.83 -49.52
CA HIS A 382 29.75 17.18 -48.23
C HIS A 382 28.35 17.39 -47.65
N THR A 383 28.01 16.57 -46.64
CA THR A 383 26.81 16.73 -45.80
C THR A 383 27.27 16.91 -44.35
N LEU A 384 26.75 17.93 -43.67
CA LEU A 384 27.10 18.23 -42.27
C LEU A 384 26.13 17.53 -41.32
N LEU A 385 26.69 16.81 -40.35
CA LEU A 385 25.98 16.17 -39.24
C LEU A 385 26.60 16.64 -37.93
N MET A 386 25.81 16.74 -36.86
CA MET A 386 26.34 17.03 -35.53
C MET A 386 27.17 15.84 -35.06
N CYS A 387 28.45 16.07 -34.74
CA CYS A 387 29.36 15.01 -34.31
C CYS A 387 29.76 15.21 -32.83
N TRP A 388 29.50 14.19 -32.03
CA TRP A 388 29.80 14.20 -30.58
C TRP A 388 30.59 12.96 -30.19
N ALA A 389 31.61 13.15 -29.36
CA ALA A 389 32.39 12.06 -28.76
C ALA A 389 32.03 11.91 -27.27
N ARG A 390 31.73 10.70 -26.83
CA ARG A 390 31.46 10.40 -25.42
C ARG A 390 32.77 10.36 -24.64
N VAL A 391 32.83 11.12 -23.53
CA VAL A 391 34.00 11.21 -22.65
C VAL A 391 33.76 10.65 -21.25
N ALA A 392 32.50 10.58 -20.79
CA ALA A 392 32.15 9.95 -19.51
C ALA A 392 30.77 9.29 -19.54
#